data_AF-A0A6A7KRI9-F1
#
_entry.id   AF-A0A6A7KRI9-F1
#
_cell.length_a   1.000
_cell.length_b   1.000
_cell.length_c   1.000
_cell.angle_alpha   90.00
_cell.angle_beta   90.00
_cell.angle_gamma   90.00
#
_symmetry.space_group_name_H-M   'P 1'
#
loop_
_entity.id
_entity.type
_entity.pdbx_description
1 polymer ?
#
loop_
_entity_poly.entity_id
_entity_poly.type
_entity_poly.pdbx_seq_one_letter_code
_entity_poly.pdbx_strand_id
1 'polypeptide(L)' 'MVIEWRRVRDSIANNRGVTMPLPKIGSKPPAFTLPNQDGKKISLADYAGKNVLIWFYPRAFGGG' A
#
# COMPACT_ATOMS: atom_id res chain seq x y z
N MET A 1 -37.40 -16.22 -10.70
CA MET A 1 -37.14 -15.57 -9.38
C MET A 1 -35.68 -15.11 -9.36
N VAL A 2 -35.42 -13.87 -9.79
CA VAL A 2 -34.07 -13.28 -9.90
C VAL A 2 -33.97 -12.18 -8.84
N ILE A 3 -33.69 -12.55 -7.59
CA ILE A 3 -33.71 -11.58 -6.47
C ILE A 3 -32.39 -11.60 -5.67
N GLU A 4 -31.57 -12.65 -5.74
CA GLU A 4 -30.33 -12.71 -4.94
C GLU A 4 -29.07 -12.19 -5.65
N TRP A 5 -28.91 -12.39 -6.96
CA TRP A 5 -27.69 -11.97 -7.68
C TRP A 5 -27.51 -10.45 -7.85
N ARG A 6 -28.55 -9.66 -7.58
CA ARG A 6 -28.47 -8.18 -7.59
C ARG A 6 -27.97 -7.65 -6.23
N ARG A 7 -28.50 -8.16 -5.12
CA ARG A 7 -28.08 -7.74 -3.76
C ARG A 7 -26.64 -8.12 -3.42
N VAL A 8 -26.14 -9.27 -3.91
CA VAL A 8 -24.76 -9.70 -3.65
C VAL A 8 -23.74 -8.77 -4.35
N ARG A 9 -24.06 -8.25 -5.54
CA ARG A 9 -23.20 -7.29 -6.26
C ARG A 9 -23.16 -5.92 -5.59
N ASP A 10 -24.28 -5.47 -5.02
CA ASP A 10 -24.32 -4.19 -4.32
C ASP A 10 -23.60 -4.26 -2.95
N SER A 11 -23.60 -5.44 -2.31
CA SER A 11 -22.91 -5.71 -1.04
C SER A 11 -21.38 -5.58 -1.15
N ILE A 12 -20.77 -6.13 -2.21
CA ILE A 12 -19.31 -6.01 -2.44
C ILE A 12 -18.87 -4.58 -2.78
N ALA A 13 -19.75 -3.77 -3.38
CA ALA A 13 -19.45 -2.37 -3.69
C ALA A 13 -19.60 -1.43 -2.47
N ASN A 14 -20.28 -1.87 -1.41
CA ASN A 14 -20.62 -1.02 -0.27
C ASN A 14 -19.73 -1.24 0.97
N ASN A 15 -18.75 -2.14 0.92
CA ASN A 15 -17.74 -2.26 1.98
C ASN A 15 -16.67 -1.17 1.83
N ARG A 16 -17.02 0.07 2.20
CA ARG A 16 -16.14 1.24 2.19
C ARG A 16 -15.09 1.18 3.30
N GLY A 17 -14.16 0.24 3.20
CA GLY A 17 -12.94 0.19 4.00
C GLY A 17 -11.73 0.59 3.16
N VAL A 18 -11.44 1.89 3.10
CA VAL A 18 -10.21 2.51 2.56
C VAL A 18 -9.64 1.80 1.33
N THR A 19 -10.19 2.07 0.14
CA THR A 19 -9.45 1.79 -1.10
C THR A 19 -8.21 2.68 -1.11
N MET A 20 -7.04 2.12 -0.77
CA MET A 20 -5.77 2.81 -1.02
C MET A 20 -5.61 2.87 -2.54
N PRO A 21 -5.77 4.05 -3.18
CA PRO A 21 -5.59 4.12 -4.61
C PRO A 21 -4.15 3.74 -4.94
N LEU A 22 -3.97 2.96 -6.00
CA LEU A 22 -2.64 2.70 -6.52
C LEU A 22 -1.94 4.05 -6.78
N PRO A 23 -0.66 4.19 -6.40
CA PRO A 23 0.06 5.44 -6.62
C PRO A 23 -0.02 5.87 -8.08
N LYS A 24 -0.53 7.09 -8.32
CA LYS A 24 -0.62 7.66 -9.66
C LYS A 24 0.70 8.35 -9.99
N ILE A 25 1.17 8.20 -11.22
CA ILE A 25 2.35 8.93 -11.72
C ILE A 25 2.13 10.44 -11.52
N GLY A 26 3.15 11.13 -10.98
CA GLY A 26 3.10 12.56 -10.69
C GLY A 26 2.36 12.95 -9.41
N SER A 27 1.69 12.01 -8.73
CA SER A 27 1.14 12.27 -7.39
C SER A 27 2.23 12.16 -6.32
N LYS A 28 2.03 12.87 -5.20
CA LYS A 28 2.93 12.73 -4.05
C LYS A 28 2.87 11.28 -3.54
N PRO A 29 4.01 10.64 -3.29
CA PRO A 29 4.02 9.29 -2.75
C PRO A 29 3.38 9.25 -1.36
N PRO A 30 2.73 8.13 -0.99
CA PRO A 30 2.16 7.96 0.34
C PRO A 30 3.29 8.00 1.39
N ALA A 31 3.01 8.65 2.52
CA ALA A 31 3.94 8.64 3.64
C ALA A 31 4.02 7.23 4.23
N PHE A 32 5.24 6.75 4.46
CA PHE A 32 5.49 5.51 5.17
C PHE A 32 6.73 5.64 6.06
N THR A 33 6.76 4.80 7.09
CA THR A 33 7.89 4.64 8.00
C THR A 33 8.07 3.14 8.23
N LEU A 34 9.27 2.63 7.95
CA LEU A 34 9.60 1.22 8.06
C LEU A 34 10.86 1.05 8.91
N PRO A 35 10.98 -0.03 9.71
CA PRO A 35 12.25 -0.40 10.30
C PRO A 35 13.23 -0.85 9.20
N ASN A 36 14.48 -0.43 9.29
CA ASN A 36 15.57 -0.97 8.49
C ASN A 36 16.12 -2.27 9.14
N GLN A 37 17.17 -2.85 8.54
CA GLN A 37 17.83 -4.06 9.04
C GLN A 37 18.40 -3.94 10.47
N ASP A 38 18.69 -2.71 10.92
CA ASP A 38 19.22 -2.42 12.26
C ASP A 38 18.08 -2.11 13.26
N GLY A 39 16.81 -2.24 12.86
CA GLY A 39 15.64 -1.89 13.65
C GLY A 39 15.37 -0.39 13.76
N LYS A 40 16.16 0.46 13.09
CA LYS A 40 15.96 1.91 13.06
C LYS A 40 14.77 2.25 12.16
N LYS A 41 13.87 3.09 12.66
CA LYS A 41 12.77 3.64 11.86
C LYS A 41 13.30 4.61 10.82
N ILE A 42 12.96 4.37 9.56
CA ILE A 42 13.30 5.18 8.40
C ILE A 42 11.99 5.61 7.74
N SER A 43 11.84 6.91 7.47
CA SER A 43 10.66 7.50 6.85
C SER A 43 10.96 7.99 5.45
N LEU A 44 9.95 7.99 4.58
CA LEU A 44 10.11 8.58 3.25
C LEU A 44 10.50 10.06 3.29
N ALA A 45 10.02 10.79 4.32
CA ALA A 45 10.34 12.19 4.55
C ALA A 45 11.84 12.44 4.80
N ASP A 46 12.57 11.45 5.32
CA ASP A 46 14.02 11.56 5.59
C ASP A 46 14.84 11.70 4.28
N TYR A 47 14.23 11.37 3.13
CA TYR A 47 14.82 11.46 1.81
C TYR A 47 14.22 12.57 0.94
N ALA A 48 13.53 13.55 1.54
CA ALA A 48 12.98 14.69 0.81
C ALA A 48 14.07 15.39 -0.04
N GLY A 49 13.73 15.72 -1.30
CA GLY A 49 14.64 16.36 -2.24
C GLY A 49 15.65 15.42 -2.91
N LYS A 50 15.62 14.11 -2.60
CA LYS A 50 16.46 13.10 -3.26
C LYS A 50 15.61 12.19 -4.16
N ASN A 51 16.21 11.68 -5.22
CA ASN A 51 15.61 10.61 -6.01
C ASN A 51 15.74 9.29 -5.25
N VAL A 52 14.63 8.61 -5.02
CA VAL A 52 14.57 7.36 -4.24
C VAL A 52 13.91 6.28 -5.08
N LEU A 53 14.53 5.10 -5.12
CA LEU A 53 13.96 3.89 -5.72
C LEU A 53 13.48 2.96 -4.61
N ILE A 54 12.20 2.59 -4.64
CA ILE A 54 11.60 1.65 -3.68
C ILE A 54 11.39 0.32 -4.39
N TRP A 55 12.02 -0.74 -3.89
CA TRP A 55 11.90 -2.08 -4.46
C TRP A 55 11.31 -3.05 -3.42
N PHE A 56 10.09 -3.53 -3.67
CA PHE A 56 9.45 -4.56 -2.85
C PHE A 56 9.88 -5.95 -3.29
N TYR A 57 10.52 -6.70 -2.40
CA TYR A 57 10.96 -8.08 -2.66
C TYR A 57 10.33 -9.06 -1.66
N PRO A 58 9.51 -10.04 -2.10
CA PRO A 58 8.72 -10.90 -1.21
C PRO A 58 9.53 -11.92 -0.39
N ARG A 59 10.85 -12.08 -0.64
CA ARG A 59 11.74 -12.98 0.12
C ARG A 59 12.90 -12.26 0.81
N ALA A 60 12.69 -11.04 1.28
CA ALA A 60 13.76 -10.25 1.89
C ALA A 60 14.18 -10.74 3.30
N PHE A 61 13.39 -11.60 3.95
CA PHE A 61 13.74 -12.23 5.23
C PHE A 61 14.14 -13.68 5.00
N GLY A 62 15.32 -13.89 4.42
CA GLY A 62 15.99 -15.19 4.44
C GLY A 62 16.54 -15.47 5.84
N GLY A 63 15.68 -15.85 6.77
CA GLY A 63 16.09 -16.46 8.03
C GLY A 63 16.31 -17.96 7.80
N GLY A 64 17.55 -18.42 7.98
CA GLY A 64 17.83 -19.83 8.27
C GLY A 64 17.54 -20.16 9.72
#